data_AF-A0A455T5C5-F1
#
_entry.id   AF-A0A455T5C5-F1
#
_cell.length_a   1.000
_cell.length_b   1.000
_cell.length_c   1.000
_cell.angle_alpha   90.00
_cell.angle_beta   90.00
_cell.angle_gamma   90.00
#
_symmetry.space_group_name_H-M   'P 1'
#
loop_
_entity.id
_entity.type
_entity.pdbx_description
1 polymer ?
#
loop_
_entity_poly.entity_id
_entity_poly.type
_entity_poly.pdbx_seq_one_letter_code
_entity_poly.pdbx_strand_id
1 'polypeptide(L)'
;MTYQLNKRKLFALLASHAEDFSYFLASAFKAYQERTQCSREELARLLSCSVEELDHLAICRRPANEEELTIVAERYGVRAEILREILAEH
;
A
#
# COMPACT_ATOMS: atom_id res chain seq x y z
N MET A 1 16.00 3.25 -28.76
CA MET A 1 14.62 3.64 -28.41
C MET A 1 14.54 3.71 -26.90
N THR A 2 14.60 4.92 -26.35
CA THR A 2 14.62 5.18 -24.91
C THR A 2 13.24 4.90 -24.32
N TYR A 3 13.15 3.84 -23.52
CA TYR A 3 11.96 3.46 -22.77
C TYR A 3 11.61 4.59 -21.78
N GLN A 4 10.72 5.50 -22.19
CA GLN A 4 9.92 6.24 -21.23
C GLN A 4 8.90 5.28 -20.65
N LEU A 5 9.33 4.40 -19.74
CA LEU A 5 8.39 3.72 -18.87
C LEU A 5 7.66 4.82 -18.09
N ASN A 6 6.38 4.99 -18.39
CA ASN A 6 5.50 5.89 -17.68
C ASN A 6 5.64 5.63 -16.18
N LYS A 7 6.03 6.64 -15.37
CA LYS A 7 6.35 6.47 -13.94
C LYS A 7 5.29 5.64 -13.19
N ARG A 8 4.01 5.81 -13.55
CA ARG A 8 2.87 5.01 -13.08
C ARG A 8 3.05 3.50 -13.24
N LYS A 9 3.49 3.03 -14.41
CA LYS A 9 3.71 1.59 -14.67
C LYS A 9 4.89 1.04 -13.88
N LEU A 10 5.90 1.87 -13.61
CA LEU A 10 7.05 1.47 -12.80
C LEU A 10 6.63 1.24 -11.34
N PHE A 11 5.83 2.15 -10.76
CA PHE A 11 5.34 2.02 -9.39
C PHE A 11 4.41 0.81 -9.22
N ALA A 12 3.48 0.57 -10.15
CA ALA A 12 2.63 -0.60 -10.10
C ALA A 12 3.42 -1.91 -10.17
N LEU A 13 4.48 -1.96 -10.99
CA LEU A 13 5.34 -3.14 -11.11
C LEU A 13 6.21 -3.35 -9.86
N LEU A 14 6.75 -2.28 -9.29
CA LEU A 14 7.48 -2.33 -8.02
C LEU A 14 6.59 -2.72 -6.84
N ALA A 15 5.37 -2.20 -6.79
CA ALA A 15 4.37 -2.58 -5.79
C ALA A 15 4.07 -4.07 -5.86
N SER A 16 3.82 -4.60 -7.06
CA SER A 16 3.58 -6.04 -7.26
C SER A 16 4.77 -6.90 -6.88
N HIS A 17 6.01 -6.45 -7.13
CA HIS A 17 7.20 -7.18 -6.69
C HIS A 17 7.45 -7.07 -5.18
N ALA A 18 7.06 -5.95 -4.56
CA ALA A 18 7.19 -5.74 -3.11
C ALA A 18 6.22 -6.62 -2.29
N GLU A 19 5.18 -7.17 -2.91
CA GLU A 19 4.24 -8.10 -2.28
C GLU A 19 4.92 -9.33 -1.65
N ASP A 20 6.01 -9.80 -2.27
CA ASP A 20 6.74 -10.99 -1.81
C ASP A 20 7.65 -10.71 -0.59
N PHE A 21 7.74 -9.45 -0.16
CA PHE A 21 8.63 -9.02 0.92
C PHE A 21 7.83 -8.44 2.10
N SER A 22 7.86 -9.12 3.23
CA SER A 22 7.18 -8.73 4.49
C SER A 22 7.60 -7.36 5.06
N TYR A 23 8.70 -6.81 4.56
CA TYR A 23 9.21 -5.49 4.91
C TYR A 23 8.36 -4.34 4.34
N PHE A 24 7.61 -4.57 3.27
CA PHE A 24 6.81 -3.55 2.59
C PHE A 24 5.31 -3.67 2.88
N LEU A 25 4.61 -2.53 2.83
CA LEU A 25 3.15 -2.48 2.96
C LEU A 25 2.43 -3.29 1.87
N ALA A 26 3.05 -3.47 0.69
CA ALA A 26 2.52 -4.32 -0.38
C ALA A 26 2.14 -5.72 0.10
N SER A 27 2.96 -6.33 0.96
CA SER A 27 2.69 -7.67 1.52
C SER A 27 1.43 -7.68 2.39
N ALA A 28 1.27 -6.68 3.27
CA ALA A 28 0.10 -6.53 4.13
C ALA A 28 -1.17 -6.22 3.32
N PHE A 29 -1.06 -5.38 2.29
CA PHE A 29 -2.18 -5.09 1.38
C PHE A 29 -2.63 -6.34 0.62
N LYS A 30 -1.69 -7.11 0.05
CA LYS A 30 -2.02 -8.34 -0.66
C LYS A 30 -2.76 -9.33 0.23
N ALA A 31 -2.24 -9.60 1.42
CA ALA A 31 -2.87 -10.52 2.36
C ALA A 31 -4.28 -10.07 2.77
N TYR A 32 -4.46 -8.76 2.98
CA TYR A 32 -5.78 -8.19 3.24
C TYR A 32 -6.73 -8.37 2.04
N GLN A 33 -6.25 -8.13 0.81
CA GLN A 33 -7.04 -8.31 -0.42
C GLN A 33 -7.42 -9.77 -0.66
N GLU A 34 -6.50 -10.71 -0.47
CA GLU A 34 -6.75 -12.15 -0.61
C GLU A 34 -7.80 -12.64 0.38
N ARG A 35 -7.77 -12.15 1.63
CA ARG A 35 -8.73 -12.52 2.67
C ARG A 35 -10.11 -11.90 2.47
N THR A 36 -10.16 -10.62 2.16
CA THR A 36 -11.43 -9.88 2.02
C THR A 36 -12.03 -9.97 0.62
N GLN A 37 -11.30 -10.58 -0.31
CA GLN A 37 -11.61 -10.60 -1.74
C GLN A 37 -11.83 -9.20 -2.33
N CYS A 38 -11.20 -8.17 -1.74
CA CYS A 38 -11.37 -6.80 -2.18
C CYS A 38 -10.46 -6.46 -3.35
N SER A 39 -11.02 -5.74 -4.33
CA SER A 39 -10.28 -5.19 -5.45
C SER A 39 -9.32 -4.10 -5.00
N ARG A 40 -8.32 -3.81 -5.82
CA ARG A 40 -7.35 -2.75 -5.51
C ARG A 40 -8.00 -1.36 -5.44
N GLU A 41 -9.07 -1.14 -6.19
CA GLU A 41 -9.85 0.09 -6.17
C GLU A 41 -10.74 0.18 -4.92
N GLU A 42 -11.17 -0.96 -4.40
CA GLU A 42 -11.90 -1.04 -3.14
C GLU A 42 -10.97 -0.76 -1.96
N LEU A 43 -9.77 -1.33 -1.96
CA LEU A 43 -8.74 -1.04 -0.96
C LEU A 43 -8.37 0.45 -0.93
N ALA A 44 -8.16 1.05 -2.10
CA ALA A 44 -7.89 2.49 -2.20
C ALA A 44 -9.06 3.32 -1.63
N ARG A 45 -10.31 2.94 -1.92
CA ARG A 45 -11.50 3.57 -1.34
C ARG A 45 -11.58 3.41 0.18
N LEU A 46 -11.28 2.24 0.71
CA LEU A 46 -11.26 1.98 2.16
C LEU A 46 -10.22 2.86 2.87
N LEU A 47 -9.03 2.98 2.29
CA LEU A 47 -7.96 3.85 2.78
C LEU A 47 -8.19 5.34 2.50
N SER A 48 -9.23 5.68 1.72
CA SER A 48 -9.54 7.05 1.27
C SER A 48 -8.42 7.70 0.46
N CYS A 49 -7.72 6.90 -0.35
CA CYS A 49 -6.68 7.38 -1.28
C CYS A 49 -6.98 6.97 -2.73
N SER A 50 -6.20 7.54 -3.66
CA SER A 50 -6.20 7.10 -5.05
C SER A 50 -5.45 5.76 -5.23
N VAL A 51 -5.74 5.05 -6.31
CA VAL A 51 -5.01 3.81 -6.67
C VAL A 51 -3.52 4.09 -6.91
N GLU A 52 -3.17 5.30 -7.34
CA GLU A 52 -1.77 5.72 -7.50
C GLU A 52 -1.08 5.90 -6.15
N GLU A 53 -1.73 6.57 -5.20
CA GLU A 53 -1.20 6.69 -3.84
C GLU A 53 -1.07 5.34 -3.15
N LEU A 54 -1.98 4.41 -3.45
CA LEU A 54 -1.87 3.03 -2.98
C LEU A 54 -0.62 2.32 -3.52
N ASP A 55 -0.23 2.53 -4.78
CA ASP A 55 1.05 2.02 -5.31
C ASP A 55 2.25 2.63 -4.58
N HIS A 56 2.19 3.92 -4.30
CA HIS A 56 3.24 4.60 -3.54
C HIS A 56 3.33 4.11 -2.10
N LEU A 57 2.19 3.82 -1.46
CA LEU A 57 2.13 3.22 -0.13
C LEU A 57 2.64 1.79 -0.15
N ALA A 58 2.32 1.00 -1.17
CA ALA A 58 2.72 -0.41 -1.27
C ALA A 58 4.24 -0.57 -1.24
N ILE A 59 5.00 0.36 -1.84
CA ILE A 59 6.47 0.34 -1.81
C ILE A 59 7.07 0.99 -0.54
N CYS A 60 6.25 1.56 0.34
CA CYS A 60 6.73 2.09 1.61
C CYS A 60 7.05 0.95 2.57
N ARG A 61 8.04 1.21 3.44
CA ARG A 61 8.36 0.31 4.55
C ARG A 61 7.12 0.15 5.44
N ARG A 62 6.88 -1.08 5.87
CA ARG A 62 5.87 -1.42 6.86
C ARG A 62 6.14 -0.67 8.18
N PRO A 63 5.18 0.12 8.70
CA PRO A 63 5.33 0.80 9.98
C PRO A 63 5.59 -0.20 11.11
N ALA A 64 6.59 0.06 11.94
CA ALA A 64 6.93 -0.80 13.07
C ALA A 64 6.15 -0.47 14.36
N ASN A 65 5.60 0.75 14.45
CA ASN A 65 4.87 1.26 15.60
C ASN A 65 3.77 2.24 15.19
N GLU A 66 2.94 2.64 16.16
CA GLU A 66 1.80 3.55 15.94
C GLU A 66 2.25 4.95 15.49
N GLU A 67 3.43 5.40 15.92
CA GLU A 67 3.99 6.70 15.50
C GLU A 67 4.35 6.70 14.00
N GLU A 68 5.08 5.68 13.53
CA GLU A 68 5.40 5.49 12.11
C GLU A 68 4.13 5.35 11.27
N LEU A 69 3.11 4.65 11.79
CA LEU A 69 1.83 4.49 11.12
C LEU A 69 1.12 5.84 10.96
N THR A 70 1.10 6.64 12.03
CA THR A 70 0.49 7.98 12.01
C THR A 70 1.20 8.88 11.01
N ILE A 71 2.53 8.88 10.98
CA ILE A 71 3.33 9.66 10.03
C ILE A 71 3.01 9.26 8.58
N VAL A 72 2.92 7.95 8.30
CA VAL A 72 2.55 7.46 6.96
C VAL A 72 1.12 7.86 6.62
N ALA A 73 0.19 7.73 7.56
CA ALA A 73 -1.20 8.10 7.35
C ALA A 73 -1.37 9.59 7.03
N GLU A 74 -0.73 10.47 7.80
CA GLU A 74 -0.76 11.92 7.55
C GLU A 74 -0.08 12.29 6.23
N ARG A 75 1.07 11.66 5.92
CA ARG A 75 1.83 11.96 4.70
C ARG A 75 1.07 11.61 3.41
N TYR A 76 0.30 10.53 3.44
CA TYR A 76 -0.44 10.03 2.28
C TYR A 76 -1.94 10.32 2.35
N GLY A 77 -2.40 11.03 3.39
CA GLY A 77 -3.81 11.36 3.58
C GLY A 77 -4.72 10.13 3.75
N VAL A 78 -4.18 8.98 4.19
CA VAL A 78 -4.96 7.75 4.36
C VAL A 78 -5.52 7.61 5.76
N ARG A 79 -6.57 6.80 5.89
CA ARG A 79 -7.18 6.47 7.17
C ARG A 79 -6.26 5.57 8.01
N ALA A 80 -5.64 6.15 9.05
CA ALA A 80 -4.79 5.44 9.99
C ALA A 80 -5.48 4.23 10.65
N GLU A 81 -6.77 4.33 10.95
CA GLU A 81 -7.57 3.25 11.56
C GLU A 81 -7.60 1.98 10.68
N ILE A 82 -7.83 2.17 9.37
CA ILE A 82 -7.89 1.08 8.40
C ILE A 82 -6.49 0.51 8.16
N LEU A 83 -5.48 1.37 8.07
CA LEU A 83 -4.09 0.94 7.95
C LEU A 83 -3.64 0.11 9.16
N ARG A 84 -4.09 0.47 10.37
CA ARG A 84 -3.85 -0.30 11.58
C ARG A 84 -4.53 -1.66 11.53
N GLU A 85 -5.78 -1.73 11.09
CA GLU A 85 -6.51 -2.99 10.94
C GLU A 85 -5.76 -3.95 10.00
N ILE A 86 -5.35 -3.46 8.83
CA ILE A 86 -4.55 -4.22 7.85
C ILE A 86 -3.24 -4.72 8.48
N LEU A 87 -2.59 -3.90 9.32
CA LEU A 87 -1.29 -4.23 9.93
C LEU A 87 -1.40 -5.10 11.18
N ALA A 88 -2.49 -5.04 11.93
CA ALA A 88 -2.69 -5.82 13.16
C ALA A 88 -2.95 -7.30 12.88
N GLU A 89 -3.37 -7.62 11.66
CA GLU A 89 -3.71 -8.98 11.24
C GLU A 89 -2.57 -9.73 10.52
N HIS A 90 -1.36 -9.13 10.48
CA HIS A 90 -0.19 -9.66 9.76
C HIS A 90 1.13 -9.41 10.49
#